data_AF-A0A5C7UH50-F1
#
_entry.id   AF-A0A5C7UH50-F1
#
_cell.length_a   1.000
_cell.length_b   1.000
_cell.length_c   1.000
_cell.angle_alpha   90.00
_cell.angle_beta   90.00
_cell.angle_gamma   90.00
#
_symmetry.space_group_name_H-M   'P 1'
#
loop_
_entity.id
_entity.type
_entity.pdbx_description
1 polymer ?
#
loop_
_entity_poly.entity_id
_entity_poly.type
_entity_poly.pdbx_seq_one_letter_code
_entity_poly.pdbx_strand_id
1 'polypeptide(L)'
;MSKREVSRILSHQNKRVNEPSNTEGILARLFRMFLFSMNIGELEWEHLMYRYMDARSKLTSHRPEVETSVRGNLVKALVDQKMTIKKFNQAAAFLGSTRMEISVTLHFKGRLPITQTVEVYPGVDTDNFDDELENINSALMGRQDSNGVKIYPAGPINNGEK
;
A
#
# COMPACT_ATOMS: atom_id res chain seq x y z
N MET A 1 7.87 -8.21 -8.77
CA MET A 1 8.91 -7.36 -8.15
C MET A 1 8.61 -7.06 -6.67
N SER A 2 7.35 -6.84 -6.28
CA SER A 2 6.94 -6.41 -4.92
C SER A 2 7.23 -7.39 -3.77
N LYS A 3 7.00 -8.70 -3.92
CA LYS A 3 7.27 -9.69 -2.85
C LYS A 3 8.74 -9.72 -2.39
N ARG A 4 9.68 -9.60 -3.33
CA ARG A 4 11.12 -9.58 -3.01
C ARG A 4 11.49 -8.35 -2.18
N GLU A 5 10.85 -7.21 -2.44
CA GLU A 5 11.08 -5.99 -1.67
C GLU A 5 10.53 -6.09 -0.25
N VAL A 6 9.34 -6.68 -0.08
CA VAL A 6 8.78 -6.94 1.25
C VAL A 6 9.73 -7.82 2.06
N SER A 7 10.12 -8.99 1.53
CA SER A 7 11.06 -9.88 2.23
C SER A 7 12.40 -9.19 2.50
N ARG A 8 12.90 -8.36 1.59
CA ARG A 8 14.12 -7.57 1.80
C ARG A 8 13.98 -6.57 2.96
N ILE A 9 12.83 -5.91 3.09
CA ILE A 9 12.58 -4.98 4.21
C ILE A 9 12.41 -5.76 5.51
N LEU A 10 11.62 -6.84 5.51
CA LEU A 10 11.29 -7.59 6.71
C LEU A 10 12.45 -8.43 7.25
N SER A 11 13.35 -8.92 6.40
CA SER A 11 14.53 -9.69 6.83
C SER A 11 15.67 -8.80 7.35
N HIS A 12 15.66 -7.50 7.06
CA HIS A 12 16.72 -6.60 7.51
C HIS A 12 16.60 -6.30 9.02
N GLN A 13 17.72 -6.36 9.76
CA GLN A 13 17.75 -6.23 11.22
C GLN A 13 17.06 -4.96 11.74
N ASN A 14 17.21 -3.84 11.03
CA ASN A 14 16.58 -2.56 11.37
C ASN A 14 15.46 -2.15 10.39
N LYS A 15 14.90 -3.09 9.62
CA LYS A 15 13.90 -2.84 8.56
C LYS A 15 14.28 -1.72 7.58
N ARG A 16 15.59 -1.45 7.41
CA ARG A 16 16.15 -0.38 6.55
C ARG A 16 15.74 1.04 6.97
N VAL A 17 15.58 1.27 8.28
CA VAL A 17 15.26 2.60 8.86
C VAL A 17 16.43 3.59 8.71
N ASN A 18 17.67 3.11 8.70
CA ASN A 18 18.87 3.97 8.68
C ASN A 18 19.42 4.25 7.28
N GLU A 19 18.76 3.77 6.23
CA GLU A 19 19.19 4.10 4.88
C GLU A 19 18.98 5.59 4.61
N PRO A 20 19.92 6.26 3.94
CA PRO A 20 19.79 7.66 3.58
C PRO A 20 18.60 7.82 2.62
N SER A 21 17.46 8.21 3.18
CA SER A 21 16.31 8.65 2.41
C SER A 21 16.44 10.15 2.19
N ASN A 22 16.39 10.59 0.93
CA ASN A 22 16.08 11.99 0.61
C ASN A 22 14.79 12.41 1.32
N THR A 23 14.54 13.72 1.45
CA THR A 23 13.34 14.27 2.13
C THR A 23 12.02 13.62 1.66
N GLU A 24 11.98 13.20 0.39
CA GLU A 24 10.86 12.47 -0.24
C GLU A 24 10.52 11.11 0.40
N GLY A 25 11.41 10.54 1.21
CA GLY A 25 11.24 9.22 1.83
C GLY A 25 10.95 9.24 3.33
N ILE A 26 10.69 10.40 3.94
CA ILE A 26 10.47 10.49 5.40
C ILE A 26 9.28 9.64 5.88
N LEU A 27 8.19 9.59 5.10
CA LEU A 27 7.01 8.79 5.43
C LEU A 27 7.28 7.29 5.27
N ALA A 28 8.01 6.90 4.22
CA ALA A 28 8.44 5.51 4.05
C ALA A 28 9.36 5.06 5.19
N ARG A 29 10.25 5.94 5.64
CA ARG A 29 11.11 5.70 6.81
C ARG A 29 10.29 5.56 8.09
N LEU A 30 9.32 6.45 8.32
CA LEU A 30 8.44 6.38 9.48
C LEU A 30 7.62 5.08 9.50
N PHE A 31 7.11 4.65 8.35
CA PHE A 31 6.43 3.35 8.23
C PHE A 31 7.36 2.19 8.61
N ARG A 32 8.61 2.18 8.12
CA ARG A 32 9.61 1.17 8.51
C ARG A 32 9.93 1.21 10.01
N MET A 33 9.92 2.40 10.63
CA MET A 33 10.09 2.52 12.08
C MET A 33 8.93 1.85 12.83
N PHE A 34 7.70 1.97 12.35
CA PHE A 34 6.57 1.22 12.93
C PHE A 34 6.74 -0.29 12.74
N LEU A 35 7.10 -0.74 11.54
CA LEU A 35 7.39 -2.17 11.30
C LEU A 35 8.46 -2.71 12.24
N PHE A 36 9.51 -1.92 12.49
CA PHE A 36 10.58 -2.27 13.43
C PHE A 36 10.09 -2.27 14.89
N SER A 37 9.41 -1.21 15.32
CA SER A 37 8.95 -1.04 16.70
C SER A 37 7.90 -2.09 17.11
N MET A 38 7.06 -2.50 16.16
CA MET A 38 6.07 -3.57 16.35
C MET A 38 6.65 -4.97 16.14
N ASN A 39 7.94 -5.09 15.81
CA ASN A 39 8.61 -6.35 15.49
C ASN A 39 7.88 -7.18 14.41
N ILE A 40 7.40 -6.53 13.35
CA ILE A 40 6.65 -7.21 12.28
C ILE A 40 7.60 -8.06 11.42
N GLY A 41 7.46 -9.38 11.52
CA GLY A 41 8.12 -10.38 10.67
C GLY A 41 7.27 -10.77 9.45
N GLU A 42 7.74 -11.73 8.65
CA GLU A 42 7.02 -12.20 7.47
C GLU A 42 5.66 -12.83 7.80
N LEU A 43 5.59 -13.64 8.87
CA LEU A 43 4.34 -14.25 9.31
C LEU A 43 3.30 -13.19 9.73
N GLU A 44 3.72 -12.22 10.53
CA GLU A 44 2.84 -11.14 10.98
C GLU A 44 2.39 -10.25 9.83
N TRP A 45 3.27 -9.99 8.86
CA TRP A 45 2.91 -9.29 7.63
C TRP A 45 1.80 -10.01 6.85
N GLU A 46 1.89 -11.34 6.72
CA GLU A 46 0.86 -12.14 6.05
C GLU A 46 -0.46 -12.11 6.82
N HIS A 47 -0.44 -12.14 8.16
CA HIS A 47 -1.65 -11.96 8.98
C HIS A 47 -2.28 -10.58 8.81
N LEU A 48 -1.47 -9.51 8.83
CA LEU A 48 -1.94 -8.14 8.58
C LEU A 48 -2.55 -8.01 7.18
N MET A 49 -1.91 -8.61 6.17
CA MET A 49 -2.40 -8.65 4.80
C MET A 49 -3.74 -9.37 4.71
N TYR A 50 -3.85 -10.55 5.32
CA TYR A 50 -5.12 -11.29 5.37
C TYR A 50 -6.22 -10.45 6.04
N ARG A 51 -5.94 -9.84 7.20
CA ARG A 51 -6.91 -9.01 7.92
C ARG A 51 -7.35 -7.78 7.11
N TYR A 52 -6.40 -7.11 6.47
CA TYR A 52 -6.71 -5.95 5.61
C TYR A 52 -7.56 -6.36 4.42
N MET A 53 -7.24 -7.50 3.79
CA MET A 53 -8.00 -8.03 2.66
C MET A 53 -9.38 -8.52 3.10
N ASP A 54 -9.53 -9.17 4.27
CA ASP A 54 -10.84 -9.57 4.81
C ASP A 54 -11.74 -8.35 5.02
N ALA A 55 -11.22 -7.29 5.65
CA ALA A 55 -11.94 -6.04 5.82
C ALA A 55 -12.38 -5.43 4.48
N ARG A 56 -11.54 -5.51 3.45
CA ARG A 56 -11.90 -5.07 2.08
C ARG A 56 -12.84 -6.02 1.36
N SER A 57 -12.73 -7.33 1.54
CA SER A 57 -13.56 -8.34 0.88
C SER A 57 -15.02 -8.29 1.32
N LYS A 58 -15.31 -7.71 2.49
CA LYS A 58 -16.68 -7.36 2.88
C LYS A 58 -17.29 -6.27 1.99
N LEU A 59 -16.45 -5.53 1.27
CA LEU A 59 -16.83 -4.48 0.32
C LEU A 59 -16.76 -4.95 -1.14
N THR A 60 -15.86 -5.90 -1.45
CA THR A 60 -15.70 -6.46 -2.80
C THR A 60 -16.52 -7.74 -2.91
N SER A 61 -17.29 -7.97 -3.97
CA SER A 61 -18.16 -9.16 -4.08
C SER A 61 -17.42 -10.51 -4.28
N HIS A 62 -16.37 -10.78 -3.51
CA HIS A 62 -15.56 -12.00 -3.46
C HIS A 62 -15.05 -12.43 -4.85
N ARG A 63 -14.42 -11.49 -5.56
CA ARG A 63 -13.80 -11.76 -6.87
C ARG A 63 -12.29 -12.00 -6.70
N PRO A 64 -11.78 -13.24 -6.92
CA PRO A 64 -10.37 -13.56 -6.69
C PRO A 64 -9.38 -12.72 -7.50
N GLU A 65 -9.76 -12.31 -8.71
CA GLU A 65 -8.93 -11.48 -9.59
C GLU A 65 -8.76 -10.07 -9.02
N VAL A 66 -9.84 -9.52 -8.45
CA VAL A 66 -9.85 -8.21 -7.80
C VAL A 66 -8.97 -8.24 -6.56
N GLU A 67 -9.10 -9.27 -5.73
CA GLU A 67 -8.29 -9.43 -4.52
C GLU A 67 -6.79 -9.51 -4.83
N THR A 68 -6.43 -10.27 -5.87
CA THR A 68 -5.03 -10.39 -6.30
C THR A 68 -4.46 -9.04 -6.76
N SER A 69 -5.23 -8.29 -7.54
CA SER A 69 -4.86 -6.95 -8.03
C SER A 69 -4.69 -5.96 -6.87
N VAL A 70 -5.70 -5.88 -5.99
CA VAL A 70 -5.70 -5.01 -4.80
C VAL A 70 -4.52 -5.32 -3.89
N ARG A 71 -4.26 -6.60 -3.60
CA ARG A 71 -3.10 -7.03 -2.82
C ARG A 71 -1.80 -6.57 -3.48
N GLY A 72 -1.68 -6.75 -4.80
CA GLY A 72 -0.52 -6.30 -5.57
C GLY A 72 -0.30 -4.79 -5.49
N ASN A 73 -1.35 -3.99 -5.63
CA ASN A 73 -1.32 -2.54 -5.54
C ASN A 73 -0.96 -2.05 -4.13
N LEU A 74 -1.59 -2.64 -3.11
CA LEU A 74 -1.27 -2.36 -1.72
C LEU A 74 0.21 -2.63 -1.43
N VAL A 75 0.71 -3.82 -1.79
CA VAL A 75 2.14 -4.12 -1.53
C VAL A 75 3.05 -3.13 -2.23
N LYS A 76 2.75 -2.74 -3.49
CA LYS A 76 3.53 -1.70 -4.19
C LYS A 76 3.50 -0.37 -3.44
N ALA A 77 2.36 0.03 -2.91
CA ALA A 77 2.23 1.25 -2.12
C ALA A 77 3.02 1.18 -0.80
N LEU A 78 2.99 0.04 -0.11
CA LEU A 78 3.65 -0.17 1.18
C LEU A 78 5.18 -0.26 1.09
N VAL A 79 5.73 -0.71 -0.04
CA VAL A 79 7.19 -0.78 -0.25
C VAL A 79 7.77 0.45 -0.95
N ASP A 80 6.92 1.37 -1.39
CA ASP A 80 7.33 2.58 -2.09
C ASP A 80 8.31 3.41 -1.24
N GLN A 81 9.43 3.82 -1.84
CA GLN A 81 10.40 4.68 -1.17
C GLN A 81 9.91 6.11 -1.05
N LYS A 82 8.98 6.54 -1.91
CA LYS A 82 8.40 7.89 -1.95
C LYS A 82 6.91 7.84 -1.63
N MET A 83 6.60 7.49 -0.38
CA MET A 83 5.22 7.47 0.10
C MET A 83 4.62 8.87 0.13
N THR A 84 3.42 9.01 -0.44
CA THR A 84 2.56 10.17 -0.20
C THR A 84 1.83 10.01 1.14
N ILE A 85 1.26 11.09 1.68
CA ILE A 85 0.41 11.02 2.88
C ILE A 85 -0.74 10.01 2.69
N LYS A 86 -1.32 9.95 1.48
CA LYS A 86 -2.36 8.97 1.16
C LYS A 86 -1.87 7.52 1.31
N LYS A 87 -0.72 7.18 0.70
CA LYS A 87 -0.11 5.84 0.85
C LYS A 87 0.26 5.55 2.30
N PHE A 88 0.69 6.56 3.03
CA PHE A 88 1.03 6.43 4.44
C PHE A 88 -0.21 6.18 5.33
N ASN A 89 -1.34 6.86 5.08
CA ASN A 89 -2.61 6.56 5.73
C ASN A 89 -3.08 5.14 5.43
N GLN A 90 -2.94 4.70 4.17
CA GLN A 90 -3.22 3.31 3.80
C GLN A 90 -2.31 2.32 4.55
N ALA A 91 -1.04 2.67 4.74
CA ALA A 91 -0.09 1.88 5.54
C ALA A 91 -0.49 1.82 7.02
N ALA A 92 -0.96 2.93 7.60
CA ALA A 92 -1.48 2.96 8.97
C ALA A 92 -2.75 2.09 9.13
N ALA A 93 -3.66 2.14 8.15
CA ALA A 93 -4.84 1.26 8.11
C ALA A 93 -4.44 -0.22 7.96
N PHE A 94 -3.43 -0.53 7.13
CA PHE A 94 -2.84 -1.86 7.01
C PHE A 94 -2.30 -2.40 8.35
N LEU A 95 -1.63 -1.55 9.14
CA LEU A 95 -1.19 -1.90 10.50
C LEU A 95 -2.37 -2.11 11.47
N GLY A 96 -3.58 -1.72 11.09
CA GLY A 96 -4.80 -1.79 11.92
C GLY A 96 -4.91 -0.66 12.92
N SER A 97 -4.27 0.48 12.65
CA SER A 97 -4.44 1.67 13.48
C SER A 97 -5.85 2.23 13.33
N THR A 98 -6.51 2.52 14.46
CA THR A 98 -7.83 3.17 14.51
C THR A 98 -7.73 4.69 14.62
N ARG A 99 -6.58 5.20 15.09
CA ARG A 99 -6.28 6.61 15.28
C ARG A 99 -4.79 6.84 15.15
N MET A 100 -4.43 7.88 14.41
CA MET A 100 -3.06 8.34 14.24
C MET A 100 -2.98 9.82 14.61
N GLU A 101 -1.95 10.19 15.35
CA GLU A 101 -1.67 11.57 15.70
C GLU A 101 -0.35 11.99 15.07
N ILE A 102 -0.35 13.10 14.33
CA ILE A 102 0.84 13.63 13.66
C ILE A 102 1.17 14.98 14.28
N SER A 103 2.31 15.05 14.95
CA SER A 103 2.85 16.31 15.49
C SER A 103 4.05 16.76 14.69
N VAL A 104 4.02 18.00 14.20
CA VAL A 104 5.14 18.66 13.54
C VAL A 104 5.62 19.80 14.43
N THR A 105 6.90 19.78 14.80
CA THR A 105 7.53 20.84 15.57
C THR A 105 8.55 21.58 14.72
N LEU A 106 8.38 22.89 14.56
CA LEU A 106 9.30 23.76 13.85
C LEU A 106 10.20 24.50 14.85
N HIS A 107 11.51 24.33 14.70
CA HIS A 107 12.52 25.03 15.49
C HIS A 107 13.06 26.24 14.72
N PHE A 108 13.05 27.40 15.36
CA PHE A 108 13.57 28.64 14.78
C PHE A 108 14.69 29.17 15.67
N LYS A 109 15.73 29.76 15.07
CA LYS A 109 16.81 30.38 15.82
C LYS A 109 16.27 31.56 16.64
N GLY A 110 16.48 31.54 17.95
CA GLY A 110 16.09 32.63 18.86
C GLY A 110 14.59 32.79 19.09
N ARG A 111 13.76 31.80 18.72
CA ARG A 111 12.33 31.78 19.03
C ARG A 111 11.93 30.46 19.68
N LEU A 112 10.82 30.48 20.39
CA LEU A 112 10.23 29.25 20.92
C LEU A 112 9.78 28.34 19.76
N PRO A 113 9.95 27.01 19.88
CA PRO A 113 9.43 26.07 18.91
C PRO A 113 7.90 26.19 18.77
N ILE A 114 7.39 25.96 17.57
CA ILE A 114 5.95 25.91 17.30
C ILE A 114 5.60 24.47 16.96
N THR A 115 4.68 23.87 17.72
CA THR A 115 4.16 22.52 17.48
C THR A 115 2.73 22.59 16.99
N GLN A 116 2.43 21.85 15.93
CA GLN A 116 1.07 21.62 15.44
C GLN A 116 0.80 20.13 15.43
N THR A 117 -0.38 19.75 15.93
CA THR A 117 -0.81 18.35 15.99
C THR A 117 -2.12 18.20 15.23
N VAL A 118 -2.19 17.17 14.39
CA VAL A 118 -3.41 16.79 13.66
C VAL A 118 -3.74 15.34 13.97
N GLU A 119 -5.00 15.08 14.27
CA GLU A 119 -5.54 13.74 14.37
C GLU A 119 -6.02 13.25 12.99
N VAL A 120 -5.66 12.02 12.67
CA VAL A 120 -6.05 11.33 11.44
C VAL A 120 -6.64 9.98 11.84
N TYR A 121 -7.73 9.59 11.20
CA TYR A 121 -8.38 8.30 11.42
C TYR A 121 -8.11 7.43 10.20
N PRO A 122 -7.14 6.51 10.25
CA PRO A 122 -6.79 5.67 9.10
C PRO A 122 -7.98 4.76 8.77
N GLY A 123 -8.66 5.03 7.66
CA GLY A 123 -9.73 4.19 7.13
C GLY A 123 -9.22 3.29 6.01
N VAL A 124 -9.96 2.20 5.75
CA VAL A 124 -9.92 1.57 4.44
C VAL A 124 -10.61 2.55 3.49
N ASP A 125 -9.85 3.25 2.64
CA ASP A 125 -10.39 4.19 1.64
C ASP A 125 -11.48 3.47 0.82
N THR A 126 -12.76 3.76 1.13
CA THR A 126 -13.93 3.27 0.40
C THR A 126 -14.19 4.07 -0.85
N ASP A 127 -13.90 5.38 -0.82
CA ASP A 127 -14.25 6.29 -1.91
C ASP A 127 -13.43 6.03 -3.18
N ASN A 128 -12.22 5.47 -3.01
CA ASN A 128 -11.34 5.09 -4.12
C ASN A 128 -11.54 3.65 -4.58
N PHE A 129 -12.41 2.90 -3.90
CA PHE A 129 -12.67 1.51 -4.21
C PHE A 129 -13.50 1.37 -5.48
N ASP A 130 -14.46 2.28 -5.69
CA ASP A 130 -15.27 2.32 -6.91
C ASP A 130 -14.41 2.62 -8.15
N ASP A 131 -13.51 3.59 -8.08
CA ASP A 131 -12.54 3.87 -9.15
C ASP A 131 -11.61 2.68 -9.43
N GLU A 132 -11.17 1.97 -8.39
CA GLU A 132 -10.27 0.81 -8.53
C GLU A 132 -11.02 -0.40 -9.11
N LEU A 133 -12.27 -0.63 -8.69
CA LEU A 133 -13.17 -1.62 -9.26
C LEU A 133 -13.53 -1.29 -10.71
N GLU A 134 -13.82 -0.03 -11.03
CA GLU A 134 -14.12 0.40 -12.38
C GLU A 134 -12.92 0.18 -13.28
N ASN A 135 -11.72 0.59 -12.85
CA ASN A 135 -10.49 0.33 -13.59
C ASN A 135 -10.20 -1.17 -13.79
N ILE A 136 -10.40 -2.00 -12.76
CA ILE A 136 -10.23 -3.46 -12.87
C ILE A 136 -11.28 -4.07 -13.79
N ASN A 137 -12.55 -3.68 -13.65
CA ASN A 137 -13.63 -4.14 -14.51
C ASN A 137 -13.42 -3.70 -15.96
N SER A 138 -12.99 -2.46 -16.21
CA SER A 138 -12.63 -1.98 -17.55
C SER A 138 -11.44 -2.76 -18.14
N ALA A 139 -10.46 -3.12 -17.31
CA ALA A 139 -9.32 -3.95 -17.74
C ALA A 139 -9.73 -5.41 -18.05
N LEU A 140 -10.68 -5.98 -17.27
CA LEU A 140 -11.18 -7.34 -17.45
C LEU A 140 -12.22 -7.46 -18.59
N MET A 141 -13.03 -6.41 -18.82
CA MET A 141 -14.07 -6.39 -19.86
C MET A 141 -13.51 -6.14 -21.27
N GLY A 142 -12.23 -5.78 -21.39
CA GLY A 142 -11.59 -5.42 -22.65
C GLY A 142 -12.04 -4.04 -23.14
N ARG A 143 -11.11 -3.26 -23.70
CA ARG A 143 -11.48 -2.07 -24.48
C ARG A 143 -12.30 -2.54 -25.68
N GLN A 144 -13.56 -2.13 -25.78
CA GLN A 144 -14.28 -2.18 -27.06
C GLN A 144 -13.59 -1.19 -27.99
N ASP A 145 -13.20 -1.63 -29.18
CA ASP A 145 -12.83 -0.69 -30.23
C ASP A 145 -14.06 0.08 -30.71
N SER A 146 -13.86 1.10 -31.55
CA SER A 146 -14.93 1.90 -32.16
C SER A 146 -15.93 1.08 -32.99
N ASN A 147 -15.68 -0.22 -33.20
CA ASN A 147 -16.50 -1.15 -33.95
C ASN A 147 -17.23 -2.16 -33.04
N GLY A 148 -17.14 -2.02 -31.71
CA GLY A 148 -17.83 -2.88 -30.74
C GLY A 148 -17.20 -4.27 -30.57
N VAL A 149 -15.99 -4.50 -31.10
CA VAL A 149 -15.29 -5.78 -30.98
C VAL A 149 -14.59 -5.85 -29.62
N LYS A 150 -14.89 -6.89 -28.83
CA LYS A 150 -14.23 -7.15 -27.54
C LYS A 150 -12.79 -7.60 -27.79
N ILE A 151 -11.82 -6.76 -27.44
CA ILE A 151 -10.40 -7.11 -27.49
C ILE A 151 -10.02 -7.73 -26.14
N TYR A 152 -9.83 -9.04 -26.11
CA TYR A 152 -9.27 -9.73 -24.96
C TYR A 152 -7.74 -9.64 -24.97
N PRO A 153 -7.07 -9.48 -23.82
CA PRO A 153 -5.62 -9.57 -23.76
C PRO A 153 -5.16 -10.96 -24.23
N ALA A 154 -4.16 -10.98 -25.11
CA ALA A 154 -3.59 -12.23 -25.63
C ALA A 154 -3.12 -13.10 -24.45
N GLY A 155 -3.73 -14.29 -24.31
CA GLY A 155 -3.28 -15.28 -23.33
C GLY A 155 -1.83 -15.69 -23.58
N PRO A 156 -1.15 -16.26 -22.56
CA PRO A 156 0.23 -16.71 -22.70
C PRO A 156 0.33 -17.73 -23.85
N ILE A 157 1.20 -17.42 -24.82
CA ILE A 157 1.50 -18.30 -25.95
C ILE A 157 2.21 -19.54 -25.38
N ASN A 158 1.53 -20.67 -25.44
CA ASN A 158 2.06 -21.94 -24.97
C ASN A 158 3.03 -22.47 -26.04
N ASN A 159 4.32 -22.15 -25.91
CA ASN A 159 5.36 -22.73 -26.75
C ASN A 159 5.61 -24.18 -26.28
N GLY A 160 4.74 -25.09 -26.71
CA GLY A 160 5.00 -26.52 -26.63
C GLY A 160 6.06 -26.89 -27.65
N GLU A 161 7.31 -27.01 -27.22
CA GLU A 161 8.35 -27.71 -27.97
C GLU A 161 8.27 -29.22 -27.66
N LYS A 162 8.30 -29.99 -28.74
CA LYS A 162 8.38 -31.46 -28.80
C LYS A 162 9.82 -31.92 -28.68
#